data_AF-A0A5D0G2B3-F1
#
_entry.id   AF-A0A5D0G2B3-F1
#
_cell.length_a   1.000
_cell.length_b   1.000
_cell.length_c   1.000
_cell.angle_alpha   90.00
_cell.angle_beta   90.00
_cell.angle_gamma   90.00
#
_symmetry.space_group_name_H-M   'P 1'
#
loop_
_entity.id
_entity.type
_entity.pdbx_description
1 polymer ?
#
loop_
_entity_poly.entity_id
_entity_poly.type
_entity_poly.pdbx_seq_one_letter_code
_entity_poly.pdbx_strand_id
1 'polypeptide(L)'
;MKKYIWIIIIFFSLNNLGYSQSKFVIQNKKGSDKIHFKLINNLIIIPVEINGVELSFLLDTGVNKSIIFNFLNITDTLQIKDTETIYLRGLGEGEAIKALKSKNNILKVGDAINISQELYAVYNPNLNFAPRLGAPLHGIIGYDLFKDFVVEVNYTTKKLTLTNPKDYIYEKCNSCETLNMQFYKNKPYIYTNVKINDKHIPVKMLIDSGGSDALWLFEEDSLGIHLDNKYFEDFLGHGLTGSVYGKRSRIEEFSIKNFTLKNVNVSFPEPTSLIYVKQHKERNGSIAGNVLKRFNLIIDYQNSSITFDKNRMFSEPFNYNKSGIELEQDGVRLVRQKDYNYANTGDFLGSESNTSKTTVVLSTQYKLTLKPAYSIVELRKDSPAEKAGLKVGDYLLSINNKSTDRYSLQEIMQMFYEDKDERIKIVIERDGIPLTFVFYLEDIFKQ
;
A
#
# COMPACT_ATOMS: atom_id res chain seq x y z
N MET A 1 -53.67 33.46 -26.77
CA MET A 1 -53.38 32.05 -26.40
C MET A 1 -52.09 31.49 -27.02
N LYS A 2 -51.74 31.77 -28.29
CA LYS A 2 -50.51 31.24 -28.92
C LYS A 2 -49.18 31.68 -28.26
N LYS A 3 -49.08 32.88 -27.66
CA LYS A 3 -47.84 33.35 -26.98
C LYS A 3 -47.53 32.63 -25.66
N TYR A 4 -48.54 32.13 -24.94
CA TYR A 4 -48.34 31.43 -23.66
C TYR A 4 -47.89 29.97 -23.85
N ILE A 5 -48.25 29.35 -24.98
CA ILE A 5 -47.84 27.98 -25.33
C ILE A 5 -46.32 27.91 -25.59
N TRP A 6 -45.73 28.95 -26.20
CA TRP A 6 -44.29 29.00 -26.44
C TRP A 6 -43.46 29.17 -25.16
N ILE A 7 -43.98 29.89 -24.17
CA ILE A 7 -43.31 30.07 -22.86
C ILE A 7 -43.31 28.76 -22.05
N ILE A 8 -44.39 27.97 -22.14
CA ILE A 8 -44.49 26.66 -21.46
C ILE A 8 -43.54 25.62 -22.10
N ILE A 9 -43.35 25.66 -23.42
CA ILE A 9 -42.43 24.75 -24.13
C ILE A 9 -40.95 25.10 -23.85
N ILE A 10 -40.63 26.38 -23.67
CA ILE A 10 -39.28 26.83 -23.26
C ILE A 10 -38.99 26.46 -21.80
N PHE A 11 -39.99 26.50 -20.91
CA PHE A 11 -39.81 26.05 -19.52
C PHE A 11 -39.67 24.52 -19.39
N PHE A 12 -40.27 23.73 -20.29
CA PHE A 12 -40.12 22.27 -20.29
C PHE A 12 -38.80 21.79 -20.90
N SER A 13 -38.12 22.61 -21.71
CA SER A 13 -36.82 22.26 -22.32
C SER A 13 -35.61 22.61 -21.44
N LEU A 14 -35.77 23.47 -20.43
CA LEU A 14 -34.72 23.84 -19.49
C LEU A 14 -34.54 22.86 -18.30
N ASN A 15 -35.43 21.87 -18.15
CA ASN A 15 -35.35 20.89 -17.05
C ASN A 15 -34.47 19.66 -17.37
N ASN A 16 -33.83 19.61 -18.54
CA ASN A 16 -32.86 18.57 -18.91
C ASN A 16 -31.40 19.03 -18.80
N LEU A 17 -31.10 19.97 -17.90
CA LEU A 17 -29.75 20.11 -17.35
C LEU A 17 -29.52 18.95 -16.37
N GLY A 18 -29.41 17.74 -16.92
CA GLY A 18 -28.93 16.59 -16.19
C GLY A 18 -27.54 16.91 -15.68
N TYR A 19 -27.38 17.02 -14.37
CA TYR A 19 -26.07 17.06 -13.74
C TYR A 19 -25.33 15.78 -14.14
N SER A 20 -24.41 15.89 -15.10
CA SER A 20 -23.48 14.82 -15.44
C SER A 20 -22.49 14.68 -14.29
N GLN A 21 -22.92 14.04 -13.20
CA GLN A 21 -22.01 13.62 -12.16
C GLN A 21 -21.23 12.43 -12.70
N SER A 22 -19.91 12.57 -12.74
CA SER A 22 -18.98 11.50 -13.05
C SER A 22 -19.27 10.26 -12.19
N LYS A 23 -19.64 9.14 -12.83
CA LYS A 23 -20.04 7.90 -12.17
C LYS A 23 -19.47 6.69 -12.91
N PHE A 24 -18.96 5.73 -12.14
CA PHE A 24 -18.64 4.41 -12.67
C PHE A 24 -19.90 3.58 -12.92
N VAL A 25 -19.92 2.88 -14.05
CA VAL A 25 -21.00 1.96 -14.45
C VAL A 25 -20.39 0.65 -14.92
N ILE A 26 -20.89 -0.47 -14.38
CA ILE A 26 -20.52 -1.81 -14.85
C ILE A 26 -21.25 -2.09 -16.17
N GLN A 27 -20.50 -2.37 -17.23
CA GLN A 27 -21.04 -2.57 -18.58
C GLN A 27 -21.59 -3.98 -18.84
N ASN A 28 -21.34 -4.93 -17.93
CA ASN A 28 -21.77 -6.31 -18.11
C ASN A 28 -23.22 -6.54 -17.67
N LYS A 29 -23.84 -7.61 -18.20
CA LYS A 29 -25.25 -7.96 -17.91
C LYS A 29 -25.51 -8.40 -16.46
N LYS A 30 -24.46 -8.69 -15.69
CA LYS A 30 -24.57 -9.21 -14.31
C LYS A 30 -24.60 -8.09 -13.27
N GLY A 31 -24.24 -6.86 -13.65
CA GLY A 31 -24.12 -5.74 -12.72
C GLY A 31 -23.03 -5.92 -11.66
N SER A 32 -22.11 -6.86 -11.87
CA SER A 32 -21.04 -7.22 -10.94
C SER A 32 -19.81 -7.70 -11.69
N ASP A 33 -18.63 -7.33 -11.20
CA ASP A 33 -17.34 -7.76 -11.75
C ASP A 33 -16.34 -8.11 -10.64
N LYS A 34 -15.44 -9.07 -10.93
CA LYS A 34 -14.44 -9.58 -10.00
C LYS A 34 -13.04 -9.33 -10.54
N ILE A 35 -12.30 -8.49 -9.82
CA ILE A 35 -10.96 -8.04 -10.17
C ILE A 35 -9.94 -8.71 -9.23
N HIS A 36 -8.87 -9.26 -9.79
CA HIS A 36 -7.75 -9.74 -8.99
C HIS A 36 -6.83 -8.59 -8.63
N PHE A 37 -6.41 -8.54 -7.36
CA PHE A 37 -5.49 -7.51 -6.88
C PHE A 37 -4.18 -8.11 -6.38
N LYS A 38 -3.12 -7.30 -6.31
CA LYS A 38 -1.88 -7.64 -5.63
C LYS A 38 -1.93 -7.09 -4.20
N LEU A 39 -1.58 -7.93 -3.22
CA LEU A 39 -1.45 -7.53 -1.83
C LEU A 39 0.05 -7.39 -1.51
N ILE A 40 0.53 -6.18 -1.33
CA ILE A 40 1.96 -5.88 -1.07
C ILE A 40 2.04 -5.00 0.16
N ASN A 41 2.79 -5.41 1.19
CA ASN A 41 2.91 -4.68 2.47
C ASN A 41 1.55 -4.25 3.05
N ASN A 42 0.56 -5.17 2.99
CA ASN A 42 -0.84 -4.96 3.40
C ASN A 42 -1.67 -3.98 2.55
N LEU A 43 -1.10 -3.43 1.47
CA LEU A 43 -1.74 -2.52 0.54
C LEU A 43 -2.37 -3.26 -0.64
N ILE A 44 -3.53 -2.79 -1.10
CA ILE A 44 -4.26 -3.34 -2.23
C ILE A 44 -3.87 -2.58 -3.51
N ILE A 45 -3.25 -3.28 -4.45
CA ILE A 45 -2.89 -2.72 -5.75
C ILE A 45 -3.76 -3.36 -6.83
N ILE A 46 -4.50 -2.52 -7.56
CA ILE A 46 -5.40 -2.91 -8.64
C ILE A 46 -4.95 -2.35 -9.99
N PRO A 47 -5.23 -3.04 -11.10
CA PRO A 47 -5.10 -2.47 -12.43
C PRO A 47 -6.21 -1.44 -12.68
N VAL A 48 -5.84 -0.30 -13.24
CA VAL A 48 -6.75 0.78 -13.67
C VAL A 48 -6.30 1.24 -15.04
N GLU A 49 -7.20 1.17 -16.02
CA GLU A 49 -6.96 1.67 -17.36
C GLU A 49 -7.39 3.14 -17.44
N ILE A 50 -6.47 4.02 -17.85
CA ILE A 50 -6.72 5.46 -18.00
C ILE A 50 -6.45 5.84 -19.46
N ASN A 51 -7.49 6.31 -20.17
CA ASN A 51 -7.41 6.68 -21.58
C ASN A 51 -6.73 5.61 -22.47
N GLY A 52 -6.96 4.32 -22.18
CA GLY A 52 -6.39 3.19 -22.93
C GLY A 52 -5.06 2.64 -22.40
N VAL A 53 -4.47 3.24 -21.36
CA VAL A 53 -3.21 2.78 -20.76
C VAL A 53 -3.49 2.08 -19.42
N GLU A 54 -3.11 0.81 -19.30
CA GLU A 54 -3.21 0.07 -18.04
C GLU A 54 -2.11 0.50 -17.06
N LEU A 55 -2.52 0.91 -15.86
CA LEU A 55 -1.66 1.40 -14.78
C LEU A 55 -1.99 0.67 -13.48
N SER A 56 -1.03 0.67 -12.55
CA SER A 56 -1.20 0.08 -11.21
C SER A 56 -1.55 1.16 -10.19
N PHE A 57 -2.67 0.99 -9.49
CA PHE A 57 -3.20 1.95 -8.52
C PHE A 57 -3.37 1.33 -7.14
N LEU A 58 -3.05 2.11 -6.11
CA LEU A 58 -3.40 1.81 -4.73
C LEU A 58 -4.90 2.06 -4.52
N LEU A 59 -5.62 1.08 -3.98
CA LEU A 59 -7.01 1.24 -3.56
C LEU A 59 -7.05 1.75 -2.11
N ASP A 60 -7.44 3.01 -1.93
CA ASP A 60 -7.34 3.72 -0.66
C ASP A 60 -8.67 4.39 -0.25
N THR A 61 -9.31 3.89 0.79
CA THR A 61 -10.52 4.49 1.38
C THR A 61 -10.26 5.86 2.02
N GLY A 62 -9.01 6.18 2.35
CA GLY A 62 -8.54 7.42 2.93
C GLY A 62 -8.39 8.58 1.95
N VAL A 63 -8.57 8.39 0.64
CA VAL A 63 -8.50 9.47 -0.36
C VAL A 63 -9.87 9.85 -0.95
N ASN A 64 -10.06 11.16 -1.11
CA ASN A 64 -11.29 11.74 -1.68
C ASN A 64 -11.24 11.79 -3.22
N LYS A 65 -10.07 12.01 -3.80
CA LYS A 65 -9.89 12.21 -5.24
C LYS A 65 -8.78 11.32 -5.74
N SER A 66 -8.97 10.73 -6.92
CA SER A 66 -7.94 9.92 -7.57
C SER A 66 -6.73 10.76 -7.99
N ILE A 67 -5.53 10.24 -7.70
CA ILE A 67 -4.25 10.90 -7.96
C ILE A 67 -3.41 9.99 -8.86
N ILE A 68 -2.72 10.58 -9.84
CA ILE A 68 -1.70 9.91 -10.65
C ILE A 68 -0.34 10.56 -10.39
N PHE A 69 0.68 9.73 -10.17
CA PHE A 69 2.05 10.13 -9.87
C PHE A 69 2.93 10.11 -11.12
N ASN A 70 3.90 11.02 -11.17
CA ASN A 70 5.00 11.04 -12.14
C ASN A 70 4.52 10.90 -13.60
N PHE A 71 3.41 11.57 -13.90
CA PHE A 71 2.68 11.47 -15.17
C PHE A 71 3.49 11.93 -16.39
N LEU A 72 4.57 12.70 -16.23
CA LEU A 72 5.42 13.17 -17.35
C LEU A 72 6.12 12.03 -18.11
N ASN A 73 6.34 10.87 -17.48
CA ASN A 73 6.81 9.68 -18.20
C ASN A 73 5.70 9.03 -19.06
N ILE A 74 4.45 9.49 -18.92
CA ILE A 74 3.24 8.92 -19.52
C ILE A 74 2.48 9.99 -20.35
N THR A 75 2.97 11.24 -20.44
CA THR A 75 2.23 12.36 -21.06
C THR A 75 2.06 12.27 -22.56
N ASP A 76 2.96 11.60 -23.29
CA ASP A 76 2.78 11.44 -24.74
C ASP A 76 1.57 10.55 -25.07
N THR A 77 1.18 9.66 -24.14
CA THR A 77 0.03 8.76 -24.26
C THR A 77 -1.20 9.22 -23.47
N LEU A 78 -1.03 9.82 -22.29
CA LEU A 78 -2.10 10.43 -21.51
C LEU A 78 -2.29 11.87 -21.96
N GLN A 79 -3.18 12.10 -22.93
CA GLN A 79 -3.64 13.43 -23.30
C GLN A 79 -4.33 14.10 -22.09
N ILE A 80 -3.57 14.79 -21.24
CA ILE A 80 -4.09 15.54 -20.10
C ILE A 80 -4.88 16.74 -20.62
N LYS A 81 -6.16 16.83 -20.26
CA LYS A 81 -7.11 17.83 -20.76
C LYS A 81 -7.49 18.83 -19.67
N ASP A 82 -7.60 20.10 -20.05
CA ASP A 82 -8.14 21.20 -19.23
C ASP A 82 -7.50 21.33 -17.85
N THR A 83 -6.27 21.84 -17.80
CA THR A 83 -5.45 21.86 -16.57
C THR A 83 -5.67 23.10 -15.71
N GLU A 84 -6.06 22.87 -14.46
CA GLU A 84 -6.01 23.86 -13.38
C GLU A 84 -4.93 23.44 -12.37
N THR A 85 -4.15 24.39 -11.86
CA THR A 85 -3.17 24.11 -10.80
C THR A 85 -3.87 24.12 -9.44
N ILE A 86 -3.68 23.05 -8.66
CA ILE A 86 -4.11 22.96 -7.27
C ILE A 86 -2.96 22.47 -6.38
N TYR A 87 -3.14 22.57 -5.06
CA TYR A 87 -2.18 22.06 -4.08
C TYR A 87 -2.80 20.93 -3.27
N LEU A 88 -2.18 19.76 -3.31
CA LEU A 88 -2.53 18.61 -2.51
C LEU A 88 -1.76 18.61 -1.20
N ARG A 89 -2.42 18.15 -0.14
CA ARG A 89 -1.87 18.05 1.21
C ARG A 89 -2.19 16.67 1.78
N GLY A 90 -1.25 16.11 2.54
CA GLY A 90 -1.38 14.79 3.14
C GLY A 90 -0.58 14.69 4.44
N LEU A 91 -0.26 13.45 4.83
CA LEU A 91 0.65 13.15 5.92
C LEU A 91 2.10 13.32 5.47
N GLY A 92 2.97 13.72 6.40
CA GLY A 92 4.40 13.90 6.20
C GLY A 92 4.84 15.35 6.37
N GLU A 93 6.12 15.54 6.66
CA GLU A 93 6.69 16.84 7.07
C GLU A 93 6.88 17.86 5.93
N GLY A 94 6.75 17.44 4.67
CA GLY A 94 6.98 18.32 3.54
C GLY A 94 5.83 19.26 3.19
N GLU A 95 6.09 20.14 2.22
CA GLU A 95 5.14 21.16 1.76
C GLU A 95 3.99 20.58 0.92
N ALA A 96 2.97 21.40 0.71
CA ALA A 96 1.87 21.06 -0.18
C ALA A 96 2.38 20.84 -1.61
N ILE A 97 1.91 19.76 -2.25
CA ILE A 97 2.40 19.36 -3.56
C ILE A 97 1.52 19.95 -4.65
N LYS A 98 2.17 20.58 -5.64
CA LYS A 98 1.50 21.08 -6.84
C LYS A 98 0.95 19.91 -7.66
N ALA A 99 -0.33 19.96 -8.00
CA ALA A 99 -1.00 19.00 -8.85
C ALA A 99 -1.77 19.70 -9.98
N LEU A 100 -1.83 19.07 -11.14
CA LEU A 100 -2.64 19.49 -12.28
C LEU A 100 -3.96 18.71 -12.25
N LYS A 101 -5.08 19.43 -12.21
CA LYS A 101 -6.40 18.83 -12.34
C LYS A 101 -6.68 18.55 -13.82
N SER A 102 -6.92 17.30 -14.17
CA SER A 102 -7.34 16.84 -15.50
C SER A 102 -8.82 16.46 -15.48
N LYS A 103 -9.60 16.92 -16.46
CA LYS A 103 -11.04 16.63 -16.58
C LYS A 103 -11.31 15.71 -17.78
N ASN A 104 -12.50 15.09 -17.80
CA ASN A 104 -13.00 14.30 -18.94
C ASN A 104 -12.09 13.11 -19.31
N ASN A 105 -11.54 12.42 -18.31
CA ASN A 105 -10.74 11.21 -18.52
C ASN A 105 -11.64 9.98 -18.53
N ILE A 106 -11.27 8.99 -19.32
CA ILE A 106 -11.90 7.66 -19.31
C ILE A 106 -11.09 6.78 -18.36
N LEU A 107 -11.74 6.32 -17.29
CA LEU A 107 -11.18 5.35 -16.36
C LEU A 107 -11.94 4.05 -16.44
N LYS A 108 -11.22 2.95 -16.37
CA LYS A 108 -11.79 1.62 -16.31
C LYS A 108 -11.09 0.77 -15.25
N VAL A 109 -11.90 0.09 -14.45
CA VAL A 109 -11.47 -0.81 -13.37
C VAL A 109 -12.24 -2.11 -13.55
N GLY A 110 -11.60 -3.12 -14.15
CA GLY A 110 -12.31 -4.29 -14.65
C GLY A 110 -13.37 -3.90 -15.69
N ASP A 111 -14.63 -4.31 -15.49
CA ASP A 111 -15.77 -3.92 -16.33
C ASP A 111 -16.44 -2.60 -15.91
N ALA A 112 -16.00 -1.97 -14.82
CA ALA A 112 -16.53 -0.68 -14.37
C ALA A 112 -15.87 0.46 -15.15
N ILE A 113 -16.67 1.26 -15.86
CA ILE A 113 -16.19 2.36 -16.71
C ILE A 113 -16.77 3.69 -16.25
N ASN A 114 -15.92 4.71 -16.19
CA ASN A 114 -16.31 6.10 -16.03
C ASN A 114 -15.70 6.94 -17.15
N ILE A 115 -16.54 7.57 -17.97
CA ILE A 115 -16.13 8.28 -19.20
C ILE A 115 -15.80 9.77 -18.99
N SER A 116 -16.02 10.30 -17.79
CA SER A 116 -15.91 11.74 -17.54
C SER A 116 -15.28 12.04 -16.17
N GLN A 117 -14.19 11.32 -15.85
CA GLN A 117 -13.59 11.35 -14.54
C GLN A 117 -12.55 12.47 -14.38
N GLU A 118 -12.58 13.10 -13.20
CA GLU A 118 -11.54 14.01 -12.74
C GLU A 118 -10.34 13.23 -12.21
N LEU A 119 -9.13 13.66 -12.56
CA LEU A 119 -7.88 13.11 -12.08
C LEU A 119 -6.95 14.24 -11.63
N TYR A 120 -6.14 13.99 -10.61
CA TYR A 120 -5.13 14.93 -10.14
C TYR A 120 -3.74 14.38 -10.44
N ALA A 121 -3.03 15.03 -11.35
CA ALA A 121 -1.72 14.62 -11.82
C ALA A 121 -0.63 15.36 -11.05
N VAL A 122 0.20 14.59 -10.35
CA VAL A 122 1.30 15.09 -9.53
C VAL A 122 2.62 14.74 -10.19
N TYR A 123 3.47 15.74 -10.38
CA TYR A 123 4.86 15.52 -10.79
C TYR A 123 5.77 15.95 -9.65
N ASN A 124 6.38 14.96 -9.00
CA ASN A 124 7.41 15.17 -8.00
C ASN A 124 8.31 13.94 -7.99
N PRO A 125 9.58 14.04 -8.45
CA PRO A 125 10.52 12.92 -8.46
C PRO A 125 10.66 12.22 -7.09
N ASN A 126 10.47 12.95 -5.99
CA ASN A 126 10.55 12.42 -4.63
C ASN A 126 9.33 11.58 -4.23
N LEU A 127 8.25 11.58 -5.02
CA LEU A 127 7.04 10.76 -4.82
C LEU A 127 7.06 9.48 -5.65
N ASN A 128 8.24 8.87 -5.78
CA ASN A 128 8.36 7.56 -6.39
C ASN A 128 8.24 6.48 -5.31
N PHE A 129 7.03 5.94 -5.14
CA PHE A 129 6.77 4.87 -4.17
C PHE A 129 7.19 3.47 -4.67
N ALA A 130 7.44 3.32 -5.98
CA ALA A 130 7.71 2.01 -6.57
C ALA A 130 8.98 1.31 -6.03
N PRO A 131 10.12 2.01 -5.82
CA PRO A 131 11.29 1.44 -5.16
C PRO A 131 10.98 0.84 -3.79
N ARG A 132 10.24 1.57 -2.95
CA ARG A 132 9.91 1.16 -1.58
C ARG A 132 8.86 0.05 -1.51
N LEU A 133 7.97 0.01 -2.49
CA LEU A 133 7.01 -1.07 -2.62
C LEU A 133 7.59 -2.31 -3.30
N GLY A 134 8.71 -2.20 -4.02
CA GLY A 134 9.24 -3.27 -4.87
C GLY A 134 8.31 -3.65 -6.02
N ALA A 135 7.40 -2.74 -6.40
CA ALA A 135 6.41 -2.94 -7.45
C ALA A 135 5.97 -1.59 -8.05
N PRO A 136 5.59 -1.55 -9.36
CA PRO A 136 5.09 -0.33 -9.97
C PRO A 136 3.84 0.19 -9.25
N LEU A 137 3.85 1.48 -8.88
CA LEU A 137 2.70 2.20 -8.37
C LEU A 137 2.59 3.54 -9.09
N HIS A 138 1.49 3.74 -9.80
CA HIS A 138 1.28 4.90 -10.67
C HIS A 138 0.25 5.88 -10.11
N GLY A 139 -0.57 5.48 -9.14
CA GLY A 139 -1.59 6.36 -8.59
C GLY A 139 -2.34 5.77 -7.42
N ILE A 140 -3.31 6.54 -6.92
CA ILE A 140 -4.22 6.17 -5.84
C ILE A 140 -5.65 6.42 -6.30
N ILE A 141 -6.55 5.49 -6.03
CA ILE A 141 -7.99 5.59 -6.27
C ILE A 141 -8.74 5.22 -4.99
N GLY A 142 -9.80 5.97 -4.69
CA GLY A 142 -10.53 5.84 -3.43
C GLY A 142 -12.00 6.13 -3.59
N TYR A 143 -12.47 7.19 -2.92
CA TYR A 143 -13.89 7.59 -2.88
C TYR A 143 -14.59 7.55 -4.23
N ASP A 144 -13.91 8.00 -5.29
CA ASP A 144 -14.43 8.04 -6.65
C ASP A 144 -14.93 6.66 -7.15
N LEU A 145 -14.35 5.55 -6.68
CA LEU A 145 -14.79 4.19 -6.97
C LEU A 145 -15.82 3.69 -5.93
N PHE A 146 -15.51 3.86 -4.64
CA PHE A 146 -16.34 3.31 -3.55
C PHE A 146 -17.75 3.92 -3.47
N LYS A 147 -17.93 5.18 -3.89
CA LYS A 147 -19.24 5.85 -3.85
C LYS A 147 -20.28 5.20 -4.79
N ASP A 148 -19.83 4.54 -5.84
CA ASP A 148 -20.69 4.07 -6.93
C ASP A 148 -21.10 2.59 -6.80
N PHE A 149 -20.40 1.81 -5.96
CA PHE A 149 -20.55 0.35 -5.85
C PHE A 149 -20.66 -0.14 -4.40
N VAL A 150 -21.27 -1.31 -4.23
CA VAL A 150 -20.98 -2.18 -3.08
C VAL A 150 -19.68 -2.91 -3.38
N VAL A 151 -18.67 -2.70 -2.54
CA VAL A 151 -17.32 -3.19 -2.76
C VAL A 151 -17.00 -4.30 -1.77
N GLU A 152 -16.74 -5.50 -2.28
CA GLU A 152 -16.33 -6.64 -1.48
C GLU A 152 -14.82 -6.85 -1.61
N VAL A 153 -14.11 -6.91 -0.49
CA VAL A 153 -12.66 -7.14 -0.46
C VAL A 153 -12.39 -8.47 0.22
N ASN A 154 -11.94 -9.46 -0.56
CA ASN A 154 -11.50 -10.74 -0.04
C ASN A 154 -9.97 -10.82 -0.08
N TYR A 155 -9.34 -10.52 1.05
CA TYR A 155 -7.87 -10.54 1.16
C TYR A 155 -7.25 -11.93 1.03
N THR A 156 -7.99 -12.98 1.42
CA THR A 156 -7.48 -14.35 1.35
C THR A 156 -7.32 -14.83 -0.09
N THR A 157 -8.31 -14.54 -0.94
CA THR A 157 -8.31 -14.92 -2.36
C THR A 157 -7.77 -13.81 -3.27
N LYS A 158 -7.46 -12.64 -2.71
CA LYS A 158 -6.97 -11.44 -3.41
C LYS A 158 -7.92 -10.98 -4.51
N LYS A 159 -9.22 -10.94 -4.19
CA LYS A 159 -10.31 -10.57 -5.10
C LYS A 159 -11.07 -9.37 -4.57
N LEU A 160 -11.29 -8.41 -5.46
CA LEU A 160 -12.15 -7.25 -5.29
C LEU A 160 -13.41 -7.49 -6.14
N THR A 161 -14.59 -7.50 -5.51
CA THR A 161 -15.85 -7.55 -6.26
C THR A 161 -16.46 -6.14 -6.25
N LEU A 162 -16.79 -5.63 -7.43
CA LEU A 162 -17.59 -4.41 -7.59
C LEU A 162 -18.98 -4.82 -8.01
N THR A 163 -20.00 -4.46 -7.24
CA THR A 163 -21.39 -4.74 -7.58
C THR A 163 -22.22 -3.47 -7.55
N ASN A 164 -23.07 -3.28 -8.55
CA ASN A 164 -24.05 -2.21 -8.57
C ASN A 164 -24.96 -2.33 -7.32
N PRO A 165 -25.18 -1.24 -6.56
CA PRO A 165 -25.98 -1.33 -5.33
C PRO A 165 -27.42 -1.82 -5.53
N LYS A 166 -27.99 -1.61 -6.72
CA LYS A 166 -29.33 -2.11 -7.07
C LYS A 166 -29.39 -3.63 -7.28
N ASP A 167 -28.25 -4.22 -7.64
CA ASP A 167 -28.14 -5.63 -7.99
C ASP A 167 -27.54 -6.45 -6.83
N TYR A 168 -27.07 -5.78 -5.76
CA TYR A 168 -26.44 -6.44 -4.63
C TYR A 168 -27.47 -7.08 -3.69
N ILE A 169 -27.24 -8.34 -3.34
CA ILE A 169 -28.08 -9.10 -2.42
C ILE A 169 -27.28 -9.34 -1.14
N TYR A 170 -27.79 -8.82 -0.03
CA TYR A 170 -27.20 -9.03 1.29
C TYR A 170 -27.52 -10.43 1.80
N GLU A 171 -26.50 -11.28 1.87
CA GLU A 171 -26.62 -12.59 2.51
C GLU A 171 -26.63 -12.46 4.03
N LYS A 172 -27.43 -13.30 4.70
CA LYS A 172 -27.47 -13.33 6.16
C LYS A 172 -26.19 -13.94 6.69
N CYS A 173 -25.34 -13.12 7.30
CA CYS A 173 -24.13 -13.58 7.96
C CYS A 173 -24.24 -13.43 9.48
N ASN A 174 -24.36 -14.55 10.19
CA ASN A 174 -24.45 -14.55 11.67
C ASN A 174 -23.08 -14.34 12.35
N SER A 175 -21.98 -14.60 11.63
CA SER A 175 -20.61 -14.44 12.13
C SER A 175 -20.01 -13.08 11.83
N CYS A 176 -20.71 -12.22 11.09
CA CYS A 176 -20.24 -10.92 10.63
C CYS A 176 -20.69 -9.80 11.55
N GLU A 177 -19.92 -8.72 11.59
CA GLU A 177 -20.29 -7.50 12.30
C GLU A 177 -20.45 -6.35 11.31
N THR A 178 -21.65 -5.78 11.23
CA THR A 178 -21.94 -4.60 10.41
C THR A 178 -21.95 -3.34 11.27
N LEU A 179 -21.23 -2.31 10.86
CA LEU A 179 -21.15 -1.01 11.52
C LEU A 179 -21.61 0.10 10.55
N ASN A 180 -22.20 1.15 11.13
CA ASN A 180 -22.51 2.37 10.39
C ASN A 180 -21.25 3.25 10.30
N MET A 181 -20.94 3.69 9.10
CA MET A 181 -19.88 4.63 8.80
C MET A 181 -20.38 6.07 8.91
N GLN A 182 -19.51 6.97 9.36
CA GLN A 182 -19.68 8.40 9.27
C GLN A 182 -18.71 8.97 8.23
N PHE A 183 -19.16 9.92 7.43
CA PHE A 183 -18.31 10.54 6.41
C PHE A 183 -17.91 11.95 6.81
N TYR A 184 -16.61 12.25 6.69
CA TYR A 184 -16.10 13.62 6.78
C TYR A 184 -15.17 13.87 5.59
N LYS A 185 -15.51 14.89 4.79
CA LYS A 185 -14.84 15.17 3.49
C LYS A 185 -14.70 13.90 2.62
N ASN A 186 -15.79 13.13 2.53
CA ASN A 186 -15.89 11.87 1.77
C ASN A 186 -15.04 10.70 2.27
N LYS A 187 -14.36 10.84 3.42
CA LYS A 187 -13.60 9.75 4.03
C LYS A 187 -14.44 9.00 5.07
N PRO A 188 -14.39 7.66 5.13
CA PRO A 188 -15.21 6.84 6.02
C PRO A 188 -14.59 6.67 7.42
N TYR A 189 -15.39 6.87 8.46
CA TYR A 189 -15.01 6.69 9.86
C TYR A 189 -15.96 5.74 10.57
N ILE A 190 -15.45 4.97 11.52
CA ILE A 190 -16.25 4.11 12.42
C ILE A 190 -15.82 4.32 13.87
N TYR A 191 -16.75 4.07 14.79
CA TYR A 191 -16.44 3.98 16.22
C TYR A 191 -16.00 2.57 16.57
N THR A 192 -14.88 2.46 17.27
CA THR A 192 -14.29 1.22 17.76
C THR A 192 -13.81 1.43 19.20
N ASN A 193 -13.26 0.40 19.83
CA ASN A 193 -12.69 0.51 21.17
C ASN A 193 -11.23 0.04 21.16
N VAL A 194 -10.39 0.72 21.94
CA VAL A 194 -9.03 0.28 22.27
C VAL A 194 -8.92 0.02 23.76
N LYS A 195 -8.08 -0.93 24.16
CA LYS A 195 -7.69 -1.16 25.55
C LYS A 195 -6.24 -0.72 25.73
N ILE A 196 -6.04 0.34 26.51
CA ILE A 196 -4.73 0.92 26.82
C ILE A 196 -4.67 1.07 28.33
N ASN A 197 -3.63 0.52 28.97
CA ASN A 197 -3.44 0.53 30.43
C ASN A 197 -4.69 0.04 31.17
N ASP A 198 -5.19 -1.13 30.77
CA ASP A 198 -6.44 -1.76 31.26
C ASP A 198 -7.74 -0.94 31.08
N LYS A 199 -7.69 0.25 30.48
CA LYS A 199 -8.87 1.09 30.24
C LYS A 199 -9.40 0.90 28.83
N HIS A 200 -10.70 0.63 28.71
CA HIS A 200 -11.40 0.66 27.43
C HIS A 200 -11.76 2.10 27.03
N ILE A 201 -11.29 2.52 25.87
CA ILE A 201 -11.46 3.87 25.35
C ILE A 201 -12.19 3.79 24.00
N PRO A 202 -13.39 4.39 23.86
CA PRO A 202 -14.05 4.51 22.57
C PRO A 202 -13.30 5.51 21.70
N VAL A 203 -13.02 5.13 20.45
CA VAL A 203 -12.25 5.92 19.50
C VAL A 203 -12.94 5.96 18.15
N LYS A 204 -12.89 7.13 17.50
CA LYS A 204 -13.36 7.33 16.13
C LYS A 204 -12.18 7.21 15.17
N MET A 205 -12.23 6.20 14.32
CA MET A 205 -11.12 5.79 13.48
C MET A 205 -11.46 5.93 12.00
N LEU A 206 -10.54 6.49 11.22
CA LEU A 206 -10.59 6.43 9.75
C LEU A 206 -10.39 4.98 9.30
N ILE A 207 -11.21 4.50 8.37
CA ILE A 207 -10.89 3.26 7.65
C ILE A 207 -9.92 3.63 6.54
N ASP A 208 -8.69 3.13 6.60
CA ASP A 208 -7.58 3.57 5.75
C ASP A 208 -6.89 2.35 5.10
N SER A 209 -7.34 1.95 3.91
CA SER A 209 -6.69 0.88 3.14
C SER A 209 -5.39 1.32 2.46
N GLY A 210 -5.05 2.61 2.48
CA GLY A 210 -3.79 3.16 1.99
C GLY A 210 -2.63 3.09 2.99
N GLY A 211 -2.91 2.81 4.26
CA GLY A 211 -1.89 2.57 5.30
C GLY A 211 -1.44 1.12 5.38
N SER A 212 -0.14 0.87 5.48
CA SER A 212 0.44 -0.48 5.63
C SER A 212 0.46 -1.00 7.07
N ASP A 213 0.44 -0.10 8.05
CA ASP A 213 0.48 -0.40 9.49
C ASP A 213 -0.78 -1.12 10.00
N ALA A 214 -0.86 -1.38 11.30
CA ALA A 214 -2.05 -1.92 11.97
C ALA A 214 -3.00 -0.82 12.42
N LEU A 215 -2.56 0.00 13.38
CA LEU A 215 -3.32 1.14 13.88
C LEU A 215 -2.44 2.37 13.92
N TRP A 216 -3.02 3.52 13.57
CA TRP A 216 -2.46 4.82 13.92
C TRP A 216 -3.35 5.45 14.98
N LEU A 217 -2.77 5.92 16.08
CA LEU A 217 -3.49 6.66 17.11
C LEU A 217 -2.83 8.03 17.31
N PHE A 218 -3.65 9.01 17.65
CA PHE A 218 -3.19 10.34 18.00
C PHE A 218 -3.21 10.48 19.51
N GLU A 219 -2.09 10.96 20.07
CA GLU A 219 -2.01 11.22 21.51
C GLU A 219 -3.09 12.25 21.91
N GLU A 220 -3.85 11.89 22.95
CA GLU A 220 -4.94 12.67 23.53
C GLU A 220 -5.12 12.30 25.01
N ASP A 221 -4.45 13.06 25.88
CA ASP A 221 -4.40 12.81 27.33
C ASP A 221 -5.78 12.81 27.99
N SER A 222 -6.71 13.64 27.50
CA SER A 222 -8.08 13.74 28.01
C SER A 222 -8.87 12.42 27.90
N LEU A 223 -8.56 11.61 26.88
CA LEU A 223 -9.17 10.29 26.68
C LEU A 223 -8.37 9.16 27.37
N GLY A 224 -7.13 9.44 27.77
CA GLY A 224 -6.16 8.45 28.24
C GLY A 224 -5.43 7.76 27.08
N ILE A 225 -5.36 8.39 25.91
CA ILE A 225 -4.61 7.89 24.76
C ILE A 225 -3.21 8.49 24.85
N HIS A 226 -2.36 7.90 25.70
CA HIS A 226 -0.95 8.23 25.81
C HIS A 226 -0.12 6.97 25.89
N LEU A 227 1.15 7.10 25.57
CA LEU A 227 2.11 6.03 25.70
C LEU A 227 2.82 6.14 27.06
N ASP A 228 2.84 5.03 27.80
CA ASP A 228 3.73 4.86 28.95
C ASP A 228 5.16 4.55 28.45
N ASN A 229 5.99 3.88 29.24
CA ASN A 229 7.40 3.64 28.93
C ASN A 229 7.67 2.56 27.85
N LYS A 230 6.63 1.95 27.25
CA LYS A 230 6.78 0.84 26.28
C LYS A 230 6.61 1.30 24.83
N TYR A 231 7.52 2.14 24.34
CA TYR A 231 7.58 2.54 22.94
C TYR A 231 9.02 2.65 22.45
N PHE A 232 9.17 2.76 21.14
CA PHE A 232 10.43 3.14 20.51
C PHE A 232 10.15 4.15 19.39
N GLU A 233 11.10 5.05 19.16
CA GLU A 233 11.06 5.98 18.03
C GLU A 233 11.42 5.25 16.75
N ASP A 234 10.69 5.52 15.67
CA ASP A 234 10.89 4.84 14.40
C ASP A 234 10.42 5.68 13.21
N PHE A 235 10.90 5.28 12.04
CA PHE A 235 10.31 5.67 10.77
C PHE A 235 8.94 4.96 10.60
N LEU A 236 7.87 5.74 10.47
CA LEU A 236 6.51 5.22 10.38
C LEU A 236 6.09 4.92 8.94
N GLY A 237 6.71 5.61 7.97
CA GLY A 237 6.45 5.43 6.54
C GLY A 237 6.52 6.72 5.76
N HIS A 238 6.11 6.69 4.49
CA HIS A 238 5.94 7.87 3.66
C HIS A 238 4.47 8.18 3.45
N GLY A 239 4.08 9.41 3.78
CA GLY A 239 2.83 9.97 3.32
C GLY A 239 2.98 10.71 2.00
N LEU A 240 1.89 11.32 1.55
CA LEU A 240 1.88 12.07 0.29
C LEU A 240 2.88 13.23 0.31
N THR A 241 3.10 13.90 1.45
CA THR A 241 3.96 15.10 1.55
C THR A 241 5.37 14.80 2.06
N GLY A 242 5.70 13.57 2.43
CA GLY A 242 7.06 13.20 2.85
C GLY A 242 7.11 12.06 3.85
N SER A 243 8.29 11.86 4.43
CA SER A 243 8.51 10.94 5.55
C SER A 243 7.63 11.29 6.75
N VAL A 244 7.23 10.27 7.49
CA VAL A 244 6.52 10.38 8.75
C VAL A 244 7.33 9.64 9.81
N TYR A 245 7.70 10.35 10.86
CA TYR A 245 8.36 9.80 12.04
C TYR A 245 7.42 9.83 13.24
N GLY A 246 7.75 9.05 14.26
CA GLY A 246 7.02 9.03 15.51
C GLY A 246 7.34 7.79 16.34
N LYS A 247 6.41 7.44 17.22
CA LYS A 247 6.59 6.34 18.18
C LYS A 247 5.82 5.10 17.73
N ARG A 248 6.39 3.93 17.93
CA ARG A 248 5.70 2.64 17.78
C ARG A 248 5.53 1.97 19.13
N SER A 249 4.37 1.35 19.34
CA SER A 249 4.04 0.63 20.57
C SER A 249 3.08 -0.53 20.30
N ARG A 250 2.56 -1.16 21.35
CA ARG A 250 1.49 -2.17 21.29
C ARG A 250 0.40 -1.82 22.29
N ILE A 251 -0.85 -1.92 21.85
CA ILE A 251 -2.01 -1.87 22.74
C ILE A 251 -2.48 -3.28 23.09
N GLU A 252 -3.07 -3.42 24.27
CA GLU A 252 -3.52 -4.71 24.78
C GLU A 252 -4.58 -5.32 23.88
N GLU A 253 -5.59 -4.51 23.51
CA GLU A 253 -6.72 -4.95 22.69
C GLU A 253 -7.23 -3.85 21.76
N PHE A 254 -7.67 -4.25 20.57
CA PHE A 254 -8.46 -3.45 19.65
C PHE A 254 -9.73 -4.22 19.31
N SER A 255 -10.88 -3.55 19.47
CA SER A 255 -12.18 -4.20 19.34
C SER A 255 -13.08 -3.50 18.32
N ILE A 256 -13.62 -4.30 17.41
CA ILE A 256 -14.69 -3.92 16.47
C ILE A 256 -15.91 -4.75 16.85
N LYS A 257 -16.88 -4.13 17.56
CA LYS A 257 -18.01 -4.85 18.17
C LYS A 257 -17.53 -6.10 18.93
N ASN A 258 -17.91 -7.30 18.48
CA ASN A 258 -17.59 -8.57 19.11
C ASN A 258 -16.23 -9.16 18.70
N PHE A 259 -15.53 -8.53 17.77
CA PHE A 259 -14.19 -8.96 17.36
C PHE A 259 -13.13 -8.25 18.17
N THR A 260 -12.30 -9.04 18.85
CA THR A 260 -11.16 -8.53 19.63
C THR A 260 -9.85 -9.04 19.04
N LEU A 261 -8.96 -8.12 18.70
CA LEU A 261 -7.57 -8.37 18.33
C LEU A 261 -6.69 -8.00 19.52
N LYS A 262 -5.73 -8.87 19.87
CA LYS A 262 -4.85 -8.67 21.04
C LYS A 262 -3.44 -8.29 20.62
N ASN A 263 -2.72 -7.59 21.49
CA ASN A 263 -1.32 -7.17 21.30
C ASN A 263 -1.10 -6.47 19.96
N VAL A 264 -1.97 -5.50 19.65
CA VAL A 264 -2.03 -4.87 18.33
C VAL A 264 -0.95 -3.81 18.21
N ASN A 265 -0.17 -3.86 17.14
CA ASN A 265 0.80 -2.84 16.81
C ASN A 265 0.09 -1.48 16.59
N VAL A 266 0.65 -0.42 17.15
CA VAL A 266 0.14 0.93 17.00
C VAL A 266 1.30 1.91 16.75
N SER A 267 1.05 2.86 15.85
CA SER A 267 1.95 3.96 15.54
C SER A 267 1.34 5.29 16.02
N PHE A 268 2.16 6.14 16.62
CA PHE A 268 1.82 7.47 17.10
C PHE A 268 2.70 8.48 16.36
N PRO A 269 2.18 9.08 15.27
CA PRO A 269 2.94 10.05 14.48
C PRO A 269 3.21 11.33 15.25
N GLU A 270 4.33 11.97 14.95
CA GLU A 270 4.65 13.28 15.52
C GLU A 270 3.61 14.35 15.15
N PRO A 271 3.32 15.31 16.05
CA PRO A 271 2.34 16.37 15.77
C PRO A 271 2.62 17.18 14.51
N THR A 272 3.91 17.38 14.17
CA THR A 272 4.39 18.06 12.95
C THR A 272 3.88 17.38 11.68
N SER A 273 3.85 16.04 11.67
CA SER A 273 3.34 15.22 10.57
C SER A 273 1.80 15.20 10.48
N LEU A 274 1.08 15.72 11.49
CA LEU A 274 -0.38 15.65 11.61
C LEU A 274 -1.11 16.97 11.32
N ILE A 275 -0.39 18.07 11.04
CA ILE A 275 -0.93 19.44 10.91
C ILE A 275 -2.17 19.50 10.00
N TYR A 276 -2.13 18.83 8.85
CA TYR A 276 -3.22 18.87 7.86
C TYR A 276 -4.34 17.86 8.12
N VAL A 277 -4.08 16.85 8.96
CA VAL A 277 -4.95 15.69 9.14
C VAL A 277 -5.79 15.80 10.43
N LYS A 278 -5.29 16.50 11.45
CA LYS A 278 -6.03 16.84 12.68
C LYS A 278 -7.10 17.93 12.52
N GLN A 279 -7.42 18.36 11.29
CA GLN A 279 -8.54 19.31 11.06
C GLN A 279 -9.91 18.74 11.46
N HIS A 280 -10.06 17.41 11.48
CA HIS A 280 -11.22 16.74 12.06
C HIS A 280 -10.97 16.44 13.54
N LYS A 281 -11.47 17.31 14.43
CA LYS A 281 -11.19 17.26 15.87
C LYS A 281 -11.60 15.95 16.55
N GLU A 282 -12.58 15.24 16.00
CA GLU A 282 -13.06 13.99 16.60
C GLU A 282 -12.29 12.75 16.12
N ARG A 283 -11.33 12.88 15.18
CA ARG A 283 -10.54 11.73 14.72
C ARG A 283 -9.49 11.38 15.77
N ASN A 284 -9.56 10.16 16.31
CA ASN A 284 -8.53 9.66 17.23
C ASN A 284 -7.45 8.83 16.52
N GLY A 285 -7.69 8.39 15.27
CA GLY A 285 -6.73 7.52 14.60
C GLY A 285 -7.17 6.95 13.26
N SER A 286 -6.56 5.83 12.87
CA SER A 286 -6.84 5.10 11.62
C SER A 286 -6.64 3.60 11.79
N ILE A 287 -7.52 2.82 11.14
CA ILE A 287 -7.41 1.37 11.01
C ILE A 287 -6.77 1.10 9.65
N ALA A 288 -5.57 0.55 9.67
CA ALA A 288 -4.74 0.36 8.48
C ALA A 288 -4.73 -1.11 8.00
N GLY A 289 -4.08 -1.35 6.87
CA GLY A 289 -4.11 -2.60 6.11
C GLY A 289 -3.79 -3.86 6.91
N ASN A 290 -2.89 -3.79 7.91
CA ASN A 290 -2.53 -4.96 8.72
C ASN A 290 -3.68 -5.44 9.63
N VAL A 291 -4.59 -4.53 10.01
CA VAL A 291 -5.86 -4.89 10.67
C VAL A 291 -6.92 -5.24 9.63
N LEU A 292 -7.09 -4.43 8.58
CA LEU A 292 -8.15 -4.63 7.58
C LEU A 292 -8.04 -5.99 6.87
N LYS A 293 -6.82 -6.45 6.56
CA LYS A 293 -6.60 -7.73 5.87
C LYS A 293 -7.09 -8.97 6.62
N ARG A 294 -7.31 -8.83 7.94
CA ARG A 294 -7.78 -9.91 8.83
C ARG A 294 -9.27 -10.23 8.64
N PHE A 295 -9.95 -9.41 7.86
CA PHE A 295 -11.36 -9.55 7.55
C PHE A 295 -11.58 -9.64 6.04
N ASN A 296 -12.65 -10.31 5.63
CA ASN A 296 -13.31 -9.99 4.36
C ASN A 296 -14.25 -8.81 4.64
N LEU A 297 -14.24 -7.83 3.74
CA LEU A 297 -14.98 -6.59 3.94
C LEU A 297 -16.09 -6.46 2.89
N ILE A 298 -17.24 -5.96 3.30
CA ILE A 298 -18.27 -5.45 2.40
C ILE A 298 -18.45 -3.98 2.74
N ILE A 299 -18.16 -3.09 1.78
CA ILE A 299 -18.12 -1.65 1.98
C ILE A 299 -19.20 -1.04 1.08
N ASP A 300 -20.21 -0.41 1.68
CA ASP A 300 -21.30 0.26 0.98
C ASP A 300 -21.38 1.72 1.44
N TYR A 301 -20.91 2.63 0.58
CA TYR A 301 -20.93 4.06 0.88
C TYR A 301 -22.33 4.66 0.79
N GLN A 302 -23.22 4.10 -0.05
CA GLN A 302 -24.57 4.62 -0.24
C GLN A 302 -25.44 4.32 0.99
N ASN A 303 -25.28 3.14 1.56
CA ASN A 303 -25.94 2.76 2.81
C ASN A 303 -25.13 3.14 4.07
N SER A 304 -23.98 3.80 3.90
CA SER A 304 -23.08 4.16 4.99
C SER A 304 -22.78 2.99 5.92
N SER A 305 -22.55 1.80 5.36
CA SER A 305 -22.34 0.57 6.12
C SER A 305 -21.07 -0.16 5.71
N ILE A 306 -20.42 -0.77 6.69
CA ILE A 306 -19.29 -1.67 6.48
C ILE A 306 -19.51 -2.94 7.28
N THR A 307 -19.34 -4.09 6.62
CA THR A 307 -19.44 -5.40 7.25
C THR A 307 -18.06 -6.05 7.30
N PHE A 308 -17.71 -6.55 8.48
CA PHE A 308 -16.49 -7.29 8.75
C PHE A 308 -16.80 -8.77 8.95
N ASP A 309 -16.12 -9.64 8.21
CA ASP A 309 -16.16 -11.09 8.40
C ASP A 309 -14.74 -11.62 8.65
N LYS A 310 -14.53 -12.40 9.70
CA LYS A 310 -13.17 -12.88 10.05
C LYS A 310 -12.68 -13.87 9.00
N ASN A 311 -11.45 -13.68 8.53
CA ASN A 311 -10.81 -14.66 7.65
C ASN A 311 -9.66 -15.40 8.36
N ARG A 312 -8.95 -16.28 7.63
CA ARG A 312 -7.87 -17.11 8.18
C ARG A 312 -6.70 -16.33 8.79
N MET A 313 -6.53 -15.05 8.44
CA MET A 313 -5.46 -14.19 8.95
C MET A 313 -5.83 -13.51 10.27
N PHE A 314 -7.06 -13.70 10.77
CA PHE A 314 -7.54 -13.03 11.98
C PHE A 314 -6.63 -13.22 13.19
N SER A 315 -6.09 -14.43 13.36
CA SER A 315 -5.23 -14.80 14.48
C SER A 315 -3.72 -14.61 14.25
N GLU A 316 -3.30 -14.02 13.12
CA GLU A 316 -1.86 -13.80 12.87
C GLU A 316 -1.25 -12.86 13.92
N PRO A 317 -0.02 -13.10 14.41
CA PRO A 317 0.62 -12.20 15.36
C PRO A 317 0.93 -10.84 14.73
N PHE A 318 1.02 -9.79 15.55
CA PHE A 318 1.52 -8.48 15.14
C PHE A 318 3.00 -8.35 15.48
N ASN A 319 3.84 -8.22 14.45
CA ASN A 319 5.30 -8.15 14.59
C ASN A 319 5.83 -6.82 14.04
N TYR A 320 6.91 -6.34 14.66
CA TYR A 320 7.70 -5.22 14.16
C TYR A 320 9.01 -5.70 13.57
N ASN A 321 9.62 -4.83 12.76
CA ASN A 321 10.98 -5.00 12.28
C ASN A 321 11.96 -4.93 13.46
N LYS A 322 12.66 -6.04 13.70
CA LYS A 322 13.61 -6.19 14.82
C LYS A 322 15.05 -5.82 14.45
N SER A 323 15.37 -5.67 13.16
CA SER A 323 16.70 -5.24 12.72
C SER A 323 16.86 -3.72 12.77
N GLY A 324 15.78 -2.98 12.52
CA GLY A 324 15.79 -1.53 12.34
C GLY A 324 16.15 -1.08 10.92
N ILE A 325 16.26 -2.01 9.97
CA ILE A 325 16.61 -1.73 8.57
C ILE A 325 15.33 -1.51 7.76
N GLU A 326 15.23 -0.38 7.08
CA GLU A 326 14.28 -0.17 5.99
C GLU A 326 15.01 -0.23 4.64
N LEU A 327 14.41 -0.91 3.66
CA LEU A 327 15.00 -1.12 2.35
C LEU A 327 14.16 -0.51 1.24
N GLU A 328 14.81 -0.15 0.14
CA GLU A 328 14.14 0.06 -1.14
C GLU A 328 14.81 -0.72 -2.26
N GLN A 329 14.08 -0.94 -3.35
CA GLN A 329 14.63 -1.42 -4.60
C GLN A 329 15.22 -0.26 -5.39
N ASP A 330 16.53 -0.04 -5.22
CA ASP A 330 17.27 1.01 -5.92
C ASP A 330 17.99 0.43 -7.16
N GLY A 331 17.31 0.54 -8.31
CA GLY A 331 17.88 0.16 -9.60
C GLY A 331 18.09 -1.35 -9.80
N VAL A 332 19.11 -1.68 -10.58
CA VAL A 332 19.45 -3.06 -10.96
C VAL A 332 20.95 -3.30 -10.88
N ARG A 333 21.34 -4.51 -10.49
CA ARG A 333 22.73 -5.00 -10.48
C ARG A 333 22.96 -6.05 -11.55
N LEU A 334 24.16 -6.06 -12.12
CA LEU A 334 24.62 -7.14 -13.00
C LEU A 334 25.07 -8.33 -12.15
N VAL A 335 24.43 -9.48 -12.33
CA VAL A 335 24.78 -10.72 -11.64
C VAL A 335 25.27 -11.75 -12.66
N ARG A 336 26.43 -12.33 -12.36
CA ARG A 336 27.04 -13.43 -13.11
C ARG A 336 26.42 -14.76 -12.67
N GLN A 337 25.57 -15.35 -13.49
CA GLN A 337 24.95 -16.66 -13.24
C GLN A 337 25.65 -17.74 -14.07
N LYS A 338 25.81 -18.95 -13.50
CA LYS A 338 26.34 -20.10 -14.26
C LYS A 338 25.30 -20.53 -15.30
N ASP A 339 25.74 -20.68 -16.55
CA ASP A 339 24.89 -21.22 -17.60
C ASP A 339 24.95 -22.75 -17.58
N TYR A 340 23.93 -23.37 -16.97
CA TYR A 340 23.83 -24.82 -16.87
C TYR A 340 23.38 -25.48 -18.20
N ASN A 341 22.89 -24.71 -19.17
CA ASN A 341 22.41 -25.24 -20.45
C ASN A 341 23.53 -25.38 -21.49
N TYR A 342 24.71 -24.83 -21.24
CA TYR A 342 25.86 -24.95 -22.14
C TYR A 342 26.50 -26.35 -22.13
N ALA A 343 26.25 -27.16 -21.09
CA ALA A 343 26.92 -28.46 -20.91
C ALA A 343 26.41 -29.60 -21.81
N ASN A 344 25.38 -29.38 -22.65
CA ASN A 344 24.79 -30.43 -23.49
C ASN A 344 25.13 -30.32 -25.00
N THR A 345 26.08 -29.46 -25.37
CA THR A 345 26.63 -29.43 -26.74
C THR A 345 28.13 -29.73 -26.72
N GLY A 346 28.49 -30.82 -26.05
CA GLY A 346 29.78 -31.48 -26.29
C GLY A 346 29.70 -32.17 -27.64
N ASP A 347 30.12 -31.46 -28.69
CA ASP A 347 30.31 -31.97 -30.03
C ASP A 347 31.24 -33.20 -29.95
N PHE A 348 30.68 -34.39 -30.13
CA PHE A 348 31.39 -35.67 -30.07
C PHE A 348 32.15 -35.83 -31.40
N LEU A 349 33.22 -35.05 -31.59
CA LEU A 349 34.11 -35.21 -32.74
C LEU A 349 34.91 -36.50 -32.57
N GLY A 350 34.55 -37.50 -33.38
CA GLY A 350 35.18 -38.80 -33.40
C GLY A 350 36.60 -38.80 -33.98
N SER A 351 37.44 -39.60 -33.32
CA SER A 351 38.55 -40.42 -33.84
C SER A 351 39.71 -39.77 -34.61
N GLU A 352 40.91 -39.78 -34.02
CA GLU A 352 41.96 -40.76 -34.41
C GLU A 352 43.19 -40.78 -33.47
N SER A 353 43.59 -42.00 -33.12
CA SER A 353 44.93 -42.48 -32.69
C SER A 353 45.55 -42.06 -31.35
N ASN A 354 45.75 -43.08 -30.50
CA ASN A 354 46.85 -43.28 -29.55
C ASN A 354 47.25 -42.13 -28.60
N THR A 355 46.42 -41.89 -27.59
CA THR A 355 46.76 -41.77 -26.15
C THR A 355 45.54 -41.12 -25.47
N SER A 356 44.76 -41.90 -24.72
CA SER A 356 43.53 -41.41 -24.09
C SER A 356 43.83 -40.51 -22.88
N LYS A 357 44.32 -39.29 -23.12
CA LYS A 357 44.16 -38.18 -22.17
C LYS A 357 42.79 -37.57 -22.39
N THR A 358 41.80 -38.05 -21.64
CA THR A 358 40.50 -37.41 -21.55
C THR A 358 40.68 -36.04 -20.89
N THR A 359 40.79 -34.99 -21.70
CA THR A 359 40.79 -33.62 -21.19
C THR A 359 39.35 -33.17 -21.08
N VAL A 360 38.77 -33.27 -19.88
CA VAL A 360 37.46 -32.71 -19.61
C VAL A 360 37.60 -31.20 -19.50
N VAL A 361 37.28 -30.48 -20.57
CA VAL A 361 37.21 -29.01 -20.54
C VAL A 361 35.88 -28.60 -19.90
N LEU A 362 35.89 -28.39 -18.58
CA LEU A 362 34.78 -27.78 -17.85
C LEU A 362 34.79 -26.25 -18.04
N SER A 363 34.46 -25.78 -19.25
CA SER A 363 34.24 -24.35 -19.45
C SER A 363 32.90 -23.95 -18.81
N THR A 364 32.93 -23.45 -17.57
CA THR A 364 31.74 -22.82 -16.99
C THR A 364 31.51 -21.50 -17.73
N GLN A 365 30.55 -21.48 -18.66
CA GLN A 365 30.09 -20.23 -19.23
C GLN A 365 29.16 -19.53 -18.24
N TYR A 366 29.20 -18.20 -18.25
CA TYR A 366 28.40 -17.40 -17.35
C TYR A 366 27.54 -16.44 -18.13
N LYS A 367 26.27 -16.38 -17.77
CA LYS A 367 25.33 -15.40 -18.28
C LYS A 367 25.26 -14.21 -17.33
N LEU A 368 25.45 -13.02 -17.86
CA LEU A 368 25.20 -11.78 -17.11
C LEU A 368 23.70 -11.50 -17.16
N THR A 369 23.10 -11.26 -16.00
CA THR A 369 21.67 -10.97 -15.87
C THR A 369 21.46 -9.77 -14.96
N LEU A 370 20.52 -8.89 -15.33
CA LEU A 370 20.12 -7.78 -14.48
C LEU A 370 19.15 -8.28 -13.41
N LYS A 371 19.40 -7.91 -12.17
CA LYS A 371 18.60 -8.26 -11.00
C LYS A 371 18.33 -7.03 -10.15
N PRO A 372 17.23 -6.97 -9.38
CA PRO A 372 17.00 -5.89 -8.44
C PRO A 372 18.19 -5.70 -7.50
N ALA A 373 18.57 -4.44 -7.26
CA ALA A 373 19.47 -4.06 -6.19
C ALA A 373 18.66 -3.46 -5.04
N TYR A 374 19.12 -3.68 -3.80
CA TYR A 374 18.41 -3.24 -2.60
C TYR A 374 19.36 -2.43 -1.74
N SER A 375 18.95 -1.24 -1.33
CA SER A 375 19.74 -0.33 -0.51
C SER A 375 19.04 -0.04 0.81
N ILE A 376 19.82 0.25 1.86
CA ILE A 376 19.30 0.75 3.13
C ILE A 376 18.93 2.22 2.97
N VAL A 377 17.66 2.55 3.20
CA VAL A 377 17.14 3.92 3.07
C VAL A 377 16.88 4.59 4.40
N GLU A 378 16.49 3.81 5.41
CA GLU A 378 16.34 4.27 6.77
C GLU A 378 16.95 3.23 7.70
N LEU A 379 17.55 3.72 8.78
CA LEU A 379 18.13 2.90 9.82
C LEU A 379 17.68 3.45 11.16
N ARG A 380 16.89 2.67 11.89
CA ARG A 380 16.40 3.08 13.20
C ARG A 380 17.58 3.28 14.14
N LYS A 381 17.60 4.42 14.83
CA LYS A 381 18.60 4.74 15.85
C LYS A 381 18.60 3.69 16.98
N ASP A 382 19.77 3.36 17.48
CA ASP A 382 20.04 2.38 18.53
C ASP A 382 19.55 0.96 18.19
N SER A 383 19.30 0.67 16.92
CA SER A 383 18.91 -0.66 16.44
C SER A 383 20.08 -1.63 16.36
N PRO A 384 19.84 -2.96 16.35
CA PRO A 384 20.90 -3.95 16.18
C PRO A 384 21.72 -3.75 14.91
N ALA A 385 21.07 -3.35 13.82
CA ALA A 385 21.75 -3.10 12.55
C ALA A 385 22.66 -1.86 12.60
N GLU A 386 22.20 -0.76 13.20
CA GLU A 386 23.02 0.45 13.39
C GLU A 386 24.22 0.17 14.30
N LYS A 387 23.99 -0.48 15.45
CA LYS A 387 25.04 -0.88 16.40
C LYS A 387 26.10 -1.79 15.77
N ALA A 388 25.71 -2.61 14.79
CA ALA A 388 26.65 -3.44 14.03
C ALA A 388 27.52 -2.65 13.05
N GLY A 389 27.16 -1.41 12.72
CA GLY A 389 27.91 -0.53 11.80
C GLY A 389 27.37 -0.48 10.37
N LEU A 390 26.15 -0.95 10.14
CA LEU A 390 25.42 -0.69 8.89
C LEU A 390 25.09 0.80 8.78
N LYS A 391 24.96 1.29 7.55
CA LYS A 391 24.69 2.69 7.24
C LYS A 391 23.65 2.82 6.14
N VAL A 392 22.91 3.94 6.16
CA VAL A 392 22.09 4.36 5.02
C VAL A 392 22.98 4.47 3.78
N GLY A 393 22.50 3.95 2.65
CA GLY A 393 23.23 3.84 1.38
C GLY A 393 23.96 2.51 1.17
N ASP A 394 24.03 1.62 2.16
CA ASP A 394 24.61 0.28 1.98
C ASP A 394 23.74 -0.58 1.05
N TYR A 395 24.34 -1.22 0.04
CA TYR A 395 23.63 -2.15 -0.85
C TYR A 395 23.73 -3.59 -0.36
N LEU A 396 22.61 -4.31 -0.27
CA LEU A 396 22.59 -5.67 0.24
C LEU A 396 22.98 -6.68 -0.85
N LEU A 397 24.03 -7.47 -0.58
CA LEU A 397 24.50 -8.55 -1.46
C LEU A 397 23.94 -9.91 -1.04
N SER A 398 23.91 -10.20 0.26
CA SER A 398 23.36 -11.45 0.81
C SER A 398 22.91 -11.32 2.26
N ILE A 399 21.95 -12.15 2.66
CA ILE A 399 21.49 -12.33 4.04
C ILE A 399 21.57 -13.81 4.38
N ASN A 400 22.20 -14.16 5.50
CA ASN A 400 22.36 -15.55 5.97
C ASN A 400 22.96 -16.48 4.88
N ASN A 401 23.97 -15.96 4.17
CA ASN A 401 24.66 -16.59 3.03
C ASN A 401 23.76 -16.85 1.80
N LYS A 402 22.54 -16.34 1.77
CA LYS A 402 21.63 -16.40 0.63
C LYS A 402 21.69 -15.07 -0.12
N SER A 403 21.99 -15.10 -1.41
CA SER A 403 22.10 -13.87 -2.19
C SER A 403 20.73 -13.21 -2.41
N THR A 404 20.72 -11.87 -2.34
CA THR A 404 19.50 -11.06 -2.40
C THR A 404 18.84 -11.05 -3.79
N ASP A 405 19.54 -11.39 -4.87
CA ASP A 405 18.97 -11.45 -6.24
C ASP A 405 17.92 -12.54 -6.44
N ARG A 406 17.82 -13.46 -5.47
CA ARG A 406 16.86 -14.56 -5.47
C ARG A 406 15.54 -14.22 -4.78
N TYR A 407 15.47 -13.06 -4.13
CA TYR A 407 14.33 -12.66 -3.31
C TYR A 407 13.76 -11.34 -3.80
N SER A 408 12.46 -11.20 -3.67
CA SER A 408 11.75 -9.93 -3.74
C SER A 408 12.05 -9.06 -2.51
N LEU A 409 11.80 -7.75 -2.62
CA LEU A 409 11.93 -6.83 -1.49
C LEU A 409 11.12 -7.31 -0.28
N GLN A 410 9.91 -7.82 -0.49
CA GLN A 410 9.01 -8.24 0.60
C GLN A 410 9.55 -9.48 1.31
N GLU A 411 10.12 -10.43 0.57
CA GLU A 411 10.75 -11.62 1.14
C GLU A 411 11.98 -11.25 1.97
N ILE A 412 12.78 -10.29 1.51
CA ILE A 412 13.94 -9.79 2.26
C ILE A 412 13.48 -9.10 3.54
N MET A 413 12.52 -8.16 3.44
CA MET A 413 12.01 -7.44 4.59
C MET A 413 11.42 -8.39 5.63
N GLN A 414 10.73 -9.46 5.21
CA GLN A 414 10.18 -10.47 6.12
C GLN A 414 11.24 -11.16 6.99
N MET A 415 12.49 -11.30 6.51
CA MET A 415 13.59 -11.88 7.29
C MET A 415 13.95 -11.04 8.52
N PHE A 416 13.61 -9.74 8.53
CA PHE A 416 13.84 -8.86 9.68
C PHE A 416 12.71 -8.87 10.72
N TYR A 417 11.62 -9.60 10.43
CA TYR A 417 10.47 -9.78 11.33
C TYR A 417 10.46 -11.17 11.99
N GLU A 418 11.47 -12.01 11.70
CA GLU A 418 11.67 -13.34 12.29
C GLU A 418 11.91 -13.28 13.81
N ASP A 419 12.03 -14.43 14.47
CA ASP A 419 12.02 -14.51 15.94
C ASP A 419 13.21 -13.79 16.59
N LYS A 420 13.05 -13.41 17.86
CA LYS A 420 14.13 -12.76 18.62
C LYS A 420 15.31 -13.72 18.78
N ASP A 421 16.49 -13.16 19.01
CA ASP A 421 17.76 -13.89 19.19
C ASP A 421 18.24 -14.63 17.93
N GLU A 422 17.59 -14.41 16.78
CA GLU A 422 18.05 -14.93 15.51
C GLU A 422 19.27 -14.14 15.02
N ARG A 423 20.33 -14.89 14.70
CA ARG A 423 21.59 -14.33 14.21
C ARG A 423 21.46 -14.01 12.73
N ILE A 424 21.51 -12.72 12.39
CA ILE A 424 21.52 -12.25 11.01
C ILE A 424 22.96 -11.94 10.59
N LYS A 425 23.40 -12.56 9.49
CA LYS A 425 24.66 -12.23 8.80
C LYS A 425 24.33 -11.53 7.49
N ILE A 426 24.70 -10.26 7.37
CA ILE A 426 24.50 -9.49 6.13
C ILE A 426 25.86 -9.25 5.47
N VAL A 427 25.91 -9.42 4.16
CA VAL A 427 27.01 -8.91 3.33
C VAL A 427 26.46 -7.75 2.53
N ILE A 428 27.08 -6.59 2.65
CA ILE A 428 26.73 -5.37 1.93
C ILE A 428 27.88 -4.93 1.01
N GLU A 429 27.58 -4.04 0.08
CA GLU A 429 28.55 -3.28 -0.69
C GLU A 429 28.47 -1.81 -0.27
N ARG A 430 29.60 -1.25 0.14
CA ARG A 430 29.76 0.17 0.49
C ARG A 430 30.92 0.72 -0.31
N ASP A 431 30.68 1.73 -1.13
CA ASP A 431 31.69 2.33 -2.01
C ASP A 431 32.42 1.30 -2.91
N GLY A 432 31.69 0.27 -3.37
CA GLY A 432 32.23 -0.84 -4.17
C GLY A 432 32.99 -1.91 -3.38
N ILE A 433 33.08 -1.79 -2.05
CA ILE A 433 33.78 -2.72 -1.18
C ILE A 433 32.77 -3.63 -0.46
N PRO A 434 32.91 -4.97 -0.56
CA PRO A 434 32.06 -5.88 0.18
C PRO A 434 32.44 -5.90 1.67
N LEU A 435 31.48 -5.66 2.54
CA LEU A 435 31.64 -5.69 4.00
C LEU A 435 30.67 -6.71 4.60
N THR A 436 31.08 -7.38 5.67
CA THR A 436 30.24 -8.37 6.38
C THR A 436 29.93 -7.90 7.78
N PHE A 437 28.65 -7.92 8.12
CA PHE A 437 28.12 -7.55 9.44
C PHE A 437 27.32 -8.71 10.04
N VAL A 438 27.33 -8.79 11.36
CA VAL A 438 26.59 -9.80 12.11
C VAL A 438 25.93 -9.11 13.31
N PHE A 439 24.64 -9.35 13.48
CA PHE A 439 23.87 -8.88 14.64
C PHE A 439 22.77 -9.88 14.99
N TYR A 440 22.12 -9.67 16.13
CA TYR A 440 21.00 -10.48 16.60
C TYR A 440 19.73 -9.64 16.58
N LEU A 441 18.59 -10.25 16.21
CA LEU A 441 17.31 -9.58 16.29
C LEU A 441 16.88 -9.39 17.75
N GLU A 442 16.58 -8.15 18.15
CA GLU A 442 16.23 -7.79 19.52
C GLU A 442 14.72 -7.58 19.69
N ASP A 443 14.21 -7.81 20.91
CA ASP A 443 12.86 -7.40 21.29
C ASP A 443 12.86 -5.90 21.63
N ILE A 444 12.15 -5.14 20.81
CA ILE A 444 12.21 -3.67 20.78
C ILE A 444 11.55 -3.05 22.03
N PHE A 445 10.74 -3.80 22.78
CA PHE A 445 10.06 -3.32 24.00
C PHE A 445 10.74 -3.76 25.30
N LYS A 446 11.90 -4.41 25.22
CA LYS A 446 12.73 -4.81 26.36
C LYS A 446 14.06 -4.07 26.30
N GLN A 447 14.03 -2.76 26.53
CA GLN A 447 15.23 -1.98 26.81
C GLN A 447 15.15 -1.41 28.21
#